data_AF-A0A166LGZ6-F1
#
_entry.id   AF-A0A166LGZ6-F1
#
_cell.length_a   1.000
_cell.length_b   1.000
_cell.length_c   1.000
_cell.angle_alpha   90.00
_cell.angle_beta   90.00
_cell.angle_gamma   90.00
#
_symmetry.space_group_name_H-M   'P 1'
#
loop_
_entity.id
_entity.type
_entity.pdbx_description
1 polymer ?
#
loop_
_entity_poly.entity_id
_entity_poly.type
_entity_poly.pdbx_seq_one_letter_code
_entity_poly.pdbx_strand_id
1 'polypeptide(L)'
;ASSSQQTSQPTSQQWDEAVSIIPWSTPHRSDDLRHQLHLFNQLGKDALDTHTIRHLSRKVQKGYDNQASRLAVLEQQVHQLQAQLDSQRQHKRKKVPTSPNSTFATIWDIQKAKNPAVGEIDDPDESSASELSSEAESCVWVGGKPGEISGDSGGDGGDDGGSDVGVARN
;
A
#
# COMPACT_ATOMS: atom_id res chain seq x y z
N ALA A 1 13.08 -52.04 -75.08
CA ALA A 1 12.19 -52.54 -74.03
C ALA A 1 12.58 -51.85 -72.71
N SER A 2 11.57 -51.23 -72.10
CA SER A 2 11.43 -50.70 -70.74
C SER A 2 12.60 -49.99 -70.03
N SER A 3 12.48 -48.67 -70.01
CA SER A 3 13.05 -47.72 -69.06
C SER A 3 12.42 -47.92 -67.67
N SER A 4 13.24 -48.07 -66.62
CA SER A 4 12.79 -48.00 -65.23
C SER A 4 12.73 -46.55 -64.80
N GLN A 5 11.53 -46.00 -64.67
CA GLN A 5 11.29 -44.71 -64.03
C GLN A 5 11.26 -44.91 -62.52
N GLN A 6 12.28 -44.41 -61.83
CA GLN A 6 12.24 -44.22 -60.39
C GLN A 6 11.57 -42.87 -60.12
N THR A 7 10.38 -42.91 -59.55
CA THR A 7 9.60 -41.74 -59.18
C THR A 7 10.21 -41.10 -57.92
N SER A 8 10.95 -40.01 -58.10
CA SER A 8 11.37 -39.15 -57.00
C SER A 8 10.16 -38.39 -56.49
N GLN A 9 9.60 -38.86 -55.37
CA GLN A 9 8.62 -38.09 -54.60
C GLN A 9 9.29 -36.81 -54.09
N PRO A 10 8.62 -35.63 -54.14
CA PRO A 10 9.10 -34.46 -53.43
C PRO A 10 9.00 -34.75 -51.93
N THR A 11 10.15 -34.86 -51.29
CA THR A 11 10.30 -34.97 -49.84
C THR A 11 9.56 -33.82 -49.19
N SER A 12 8.57 -34.15 -48.36
CA SER A 12 7.89 -33.22 -47.46
C SER A 12 8.89 -32.25 -46.85
N GLN A 13 8.54 -30.97 -46.83
CA GLN A 13 9.26 -29.91 -46.14
C GLN A 13 9.56 -30.35 -44.71
N GLN A 14 10.74 -30.94 -44.53
CA GLN A 14 11.39 -31.07 -43.24
C GLN A 14 11.76 -29.63 -42.90
N TRP A 15 11.00 -29.02 -42.01
CA TRP A 15 11.48 -27.85 -41.31
C TRP A 15 12.73 -28.31 -40.60
N ASP A 16 13.89 -28.05 -41.19
CA ASP A 16 15.12 -28.08 -40.43
C ASP A 16 14.84 -27.19 -39.22
N GLU A 17 14.80 -27.81 -38.05
CA GLU A 17 14.84 -27.14 -36.77
C GLU A 17 16.17 -26.38 -36.76
N ALA A 18 16.20 -25.21 -37.42
CA ALA A 18 17.21 -24.20 -37.23
C ALA A 18 16.96 -23.66 -35.83
N VAL A 19 17.40 -24.44 -34.85
CA VAL A 19 17.42 -24.09 -33.43
C VAL A 19 18.05 -22.72 -33.36
N SER A 20 17.25 -21.75 -32.91
CA SER A 20 17.78 -20.43 -32.58
C SER A 20 18.96 -20.64 -31.64
N ILE A 21 20.17 -20.27 -32.08
CA ILE A 21 21.43 -20.44 -31.31
C ILE A 21 21.36 -19.71 -29.95
N ILE A 22 20.37 -18.85 -29.76
CA ILE A 22 20.15 -18.06 -28.57
C ILE A 22 19.15 -18.78 -27.66
N PRO A 23 19.53 -19.17 -26.42
CA PRO A 23 18.59 -19.68 -25.44
C PRO A 23 17.64 -18.56 -25.00
N TRP A 24 16.39 -18.62 -25.46
CA TRP A 24 15.34 -17.70 -25.04
C TRP A 24 14.76 -18.15 -23.69
N SER A 25 14.77 -17.25 -22.71
CA SER A 25 14.16 -17.46 -21.39
C SER A 25 13.07 -16.42 -21.15
N THR A 26 12.08 -16.74 -20.32
CA THR A 26 11.09 -15.76 -19.88
C THR A 26 11.78 -14.66 -19.07
N PRO A 27 11.72 -13.39 -19.50
CA PRO A 27 12.45 -12.33 -18.82
C PRO A 27 11.79 -11.98 -17.48
N HIS A 28 12.59 -12.03 -16.41
CA HIS A 28 12.13 -11.74 -15.05
C HIS A 28 12.27 -10.26 -14.67
N ARG A 29 13.08 -9.50 -15.42
CA ARG A 29 13.32 -8.07 -15.23
C ARG A 29 13.30 -7.37 -16.58
N SER A 30 13.01 -6.07 -16.58
CA SER A 30 13.04 -5.25 -17.80
C SER A 30 14.42 -5.25 -18.47
N ASP A 31 15.51 -5.32 -17.70
CA ASP A 31 16.87 -5.37 -18.25
C ASP A 31 17.19 -6.68 -18.98
N ASP A 32 16.62 -7.81 -18.52
CA ASP A 32 16.77 -9.10 -19.18
C ASP A 32 16.05 -9.09 -20.54
N LEU A 33 14.81 -8.58 -20.57
CA LEU A 33 14.08 -8.36 -21.82
C LEU A 33 14.86 -7.46 -22.78
N ARG A 34 15.45 -6.36 -22.28
CA ARG A 34 16.26 -5.44 -23.11
C ARG A 34 17.46 -6.15 -23.70
N HIS A 35 18.15 -6.97 -22.91
CA HIS A 35 19.29 -7.74 -23.36
C HIS A 35 18.91 -8.74 -24.46
N GLN A 36 17.84 -9.51 -24.24
CA GLN A 36 17.30 -10.46 -25.22
C GLN A 36 16.86 -9.77 -26.52
N LEU A 37 16.12 -8.67 -26.42
CA LEU A 37 15.72 -7.87 -27.59
C LEU A 37 16.94 -7.28 -28.29
N HIS A 38 17.98 -6.90 -27.56
CA HIS A 38 19.21 -6.40 -28.17
C HIS A 38 19.90 -7.48 -29.01
N LEU A 39 20.04 -8.71 -28.48
CA LEU A 39 20.56 -9.86 -29.22
C LEU A 39 19.71 -10.17 -30.46
N PHE A 40 18.38 -10.14 -30.32
CA PHE A 40 17.45 -10.32 -31.43
C PHE A 40 17.67 -9.29 -32.54
N ASN A 41 17.77 -8.01 -32.16
CA ASN A 41 18.03 -6.93 -33.10
C ASN A 41 19.41 -7.06 -33.76
N GLN A 42 20.43 -7.60 -33.07
CA GLN A 42 21.74 -7.84 -33.67
C GLN A 42 21.69 -8.93 -34.74
N LEU A 43 21.00 -10.04 -34.46
CA LEU A 43 20.83 -11.14 -35.41
C LEU A 43 20.01 -10.71 -36.65
N GLY A 44 19.05 -9.80 -36.46
CA GLY A 44 18.21 -9.26 -37.53
C GLY A 44 18.86 -8.16 -38.39
N LYS A 45 20.11 -7.77 -38.15
CA LYS A 45 20.83 -6.76 -38.97
C LYS A 45 21.22 -7.30 -40.34
N ASP A 46 21.45 -8.60 -40.45
CA ASP A 46 21.88 -9.25 -41.69
C ASP A 46 20.68 -9.60 -42.60
N ALA A 47 19.45 -9.43 -42.09
CA ALA A 47 18.21 -9.61 -42.82
C ALA A 47 17.57 -8.26 -43.19
N LEU A 48 16.89 -8.23 -44.34
CA LEU A 48 16.37 -7.04 -45.03
C LEU A 48 15.39 -6.16 -44.21
N ASP A 49 14.91 -6.62 -43.05
CA ASP A 49 13.83 -5.97 -42.29
C ASP A 49 14.23 -5.49 -40.87
N THR A 50 15.40 -4.86 -40.75
CA THR A 50 15.89 -4.31 -39.47
C THR A 50 14.97 -3.25 -38.86
N HIS A 51 14.24 -2.49 -39.69
CA HIS A 51 13.33 -1.44 -39.21
C HIS A 51 12.13 -2.01 -38.46
N THR A 52 11.45 -3.00 -39.04
CA THR A 52 10.28 -3.62 -38.42
C THR A 52 10.68 -4.37 -37.16
N ILE A 53 11.80 -5.11 -37.18
CA ILE A 53 12.34 -5.80 -36.01
C ILE A 53 12.59 -4.82 -34.85
N ARG A 54 13.23 -3.67 -35.13
CA ARG A 54 13.46 -2.63 -34.13
C ARG A 54 12.16 -2.04 -33.60
N HIS A 55 11.19 -1.80 -34.49
CA HIS A 55 9.89 -1.23 -34.11
C HIS A 55 9.10 -2.19 -33.21
N LEU A 56 9.04 -3.48 -33.57
CA LEU A 56 8.41 -4.52 -32.77
C LEU A 56 9.12 -4.68 -31.42
N SER A 57 10.45 -4.67 -31.39
CA SER A 57 11.23 -4.72 -30.15
C SER A 57 10.89 -3.57 -29.21
N ARG A 58 10.77 -2.34 -29.72
CA ARG A 58 10.34 -1.18 -28.91
C ARG A 58 8.92 -1.34 -28.38
N LYS A 59 8.00 -1.89 -29.18
CA LYS A 59 6.62 -2.16 -28.76
C LYS A 59 6.58 -3.17 -27.61
N VAL A 60 7.33 -4.26 -27.73
CA VAL A 60 7.45 -5.29 -26.68
C VAL A 60 8.02 -4.67 -25.40
N GLN A 61 9.13 -3.93 -25.51
CA GLN A 61 9.76 -3.25 -24.38
C GLN A 61 8.78 -2.30 -23.67
N LYS A 62 8.10 -1.45 -24.43
CA LYS A 62 7.13 -0.49 -23.90
C LYS A 62 5.96 -1.19 -23.21
N GLY A 63 5.45 -2.27 -23.81
CA GLY A 63 4.37 -3.08 -23.23
C GLY A 63 4.77 -3.68 -21.88
N TYR A 64 5.96 -4.25 -21.80
CA TYR A 64 6.48 -4.84 -20.57
C TYR A 64 6.73 -3.79 -19.48
N ASP A 65 7.36 -2.66 -19.82
CA ASP A 65 7.63 -1.58 -18.87
C ASP A 65 6.32 -0.98 -18.31
N ASN A 66 5.26 -0.88 -19.13
CA ASN A 66 3.93 -0.48 -18.68
C ASN A 66 3.29 -1.49 -17.72
N GLN A 67 3.50 -2.79 -17.94
CA GLN A 67 3.00 -3.82 -17.03
C GLN A 67 3.75 -3.79 -15.70
N ALA A 68 5.08 -3.67 -15.75
CA ALA A 68 5.91 -3.57 -14.55
C ALA A 68 5.56 -2.33 -13.72
N SER A 69 5.33 -1.18 -14.35
CA SER A 69 4.92 0.03 -13.63
C SER A 69 3.53 -0.12 -12.99
N ARG A 70 2.58 -0.74 -13.70
CA ARG A 70 1.25 -1.04 -13.14
C ARG A 70 1.34 -1.97 -11.93
N LEU A 71 2.16 -3.02 -12.00
CA LEU A 71 2.38 -3.94 -10.89
C LEU A 71 2.98 -3.21 -9.68
N ALA A 72 4.00 -2.39 -9.87
CA ALA A 72 4.61 -1.62 -8.79
C ALA A 72 3.61 -0.69 -8.09
N VAL A 73 2.73 -0.03 -8.85
CA VAL A 73 1.65 0.82 -8.29
C VAL A 73 0.66 -0.01 -7.47
N LEU A 74 0.26 -1.18 -7.98
CA LEU A 74 -0.66 -2.07 -7.27
C LEU A 74 -0.04 -2.62 -5.98
N GLU A 75 1.23 -3.03 -6.00
CA GLU A 75 1.95 -3.48 -4.82
C GLU A 75 2.02 -2.39 -3.75
N GLN A 76 2.30 -1.14 -4.16
CA GLN A 76 2.29 0.00 -3.25
C GLN A 76 0.90 0.24 -2.63
N GLN A 77 -0.17 0.14 -3.42
CA GLN A 77 -1.53 0.27 -2.92
C GLN A 77 -1.89 -0.85 -1.93
N VAL A 78 -1.50 -2.09 -2.22
CA VAL A 78 -1.69 -3.23 -1.31
C VAL A 78 -0.97 -2.98 0.01
N HIS A 79 0.28 -2.54 -0.03
CA HIS A 79 1.05 -2.22 1.17
C HIS A 79 0.40 -1.08 1.98
N GLN A 80 -0.09 -0.04 1.32
CA GLN A 80 -0.81 1.06 1.96
C GLN A 80 -2.09 0.59 2.65
N LEU A 81 -2.91 -0.22 1.97
CA LEU A 81 -4.14 -0.77 2.52
C LEU A 81 -3.86 -1.70 3.70
N GLN A 82 -2.82 -2.53 3.59
CA GLN A 82 -2.37 -3.40 4.69
C GLN A 82 -1.97 -2.57 5.91
N ALA A 83 -1.18 -1.51 5.73
CA ALA A 83 -0.80 -0.61 6.81
C ALA A 83 -2.02 0.09 7.47
N GLN A 84 -3.04 0.45 6.68
CA GLN A 84 -4.30 1.00 7.22
C GLN A 84 -5.09 -0.03 8.04
N LEU A 85 -5.15 -1.29 7.58
CA LEU A 85 -5.78 -2.36 8.34
C LEU A 85 -5.04 -2.63 9.64
N ASP A 86 -3.72 -2.64 9.61
CA ASP A 86 -2.88 -2.88 10.79
C ASP A 86 -2.98 -1.75 11.81
N SER A 87 -3.00 -0.48 11.36
CA SER A 87 -3.25 0.65 12.25
C SER A 87 -4.65 0.58 12.87
N GLN A 88 -5.70 0.29 12.08
CA GLN A 88 -7.05 0.11 12.62
C GLN A 88 -7.14 -1.06 13.62
N ARG A 89 -6.44 -2.18 13.36
CA ARG A 89 -6.35 -3.31 14.31
C ARG A 89 -5.69 -2.89 15.60
N GLN A 90 -4.63 -2.08 15.56
CA GLN A 90 -3.97 -1.55 16.75
C GLN A 90 -4.84 -0.52 17.50
N HIS A 91 -5.65 0.25 16.79
CA HIS A 91 -6.57 1.23 17.38
C HIS A 91 -7.86 0.63 17.96
N LYS A 92 -8.17 -0.66 17.70
CA LYS A 92 -9.24 -1.33 18.44
C LYS A 92 -8.84 -1.36 19.92
N ARG A 93 -9.60 -0.62 20.73
CA ARG A 93 -9.37 -0.49 22.18
C ARG A 93 -9.20 -1.88 22.80
N LYS A 94 -8.13 -2.07 23.58
CA LYS A 94 -7.97 -3.28 24.41
C LYS A 94 -9.27 -3.50 25.18
N LYS A 95 -9.76 -4.75 25.21
CA LYS A 95 -10.99 -5.11 25.92
C LYS A 95 -10.90 -4.58 27.35
N VAL A 96 -11.68 -3.55 27.66
CA VAL A 96 -11.77 -3.01 29.01
C VAL A 96 -12.33 -4.14 29.89
N PRO A 97 -11.65 -4.51 30.99
CA PRO A 97 -12.21 -5.46 31.95
C PRO A 97 -13.61 -4.98 32.35
N THR A 98 -14.62 -5.77 32.02
CA THR A 98 -16.04 -5.37 32.11
C THR A 98 -16.57 -5.37 33.53
N SER A 99 -15.81 -5.90 34.49
CA SER A 99 -16.15 -5.85 35.91
C SER A 99 -15.46 -4.63 36.56
N PRO A 100 -16.18 -3.50 36.77
CA PRO A 100 -15.66 -2.39 37.56
C PRO A 100 -15.30 -2.82 38.99
N ASN A 101 -15.88 -3.93 39.46
CA ASN A 101 -15.61 -4.51 40.78
C ASN A 101 -14.24 -5.20 40.90
N SER A 102 -13.45 -5.30 39.83
CA SER A 102 -12.10 -5.90 39.93
C SER A 102 -11.08 -5.00 40.62
N THR A 103 -11.31 -3.68 40.69
CA THR A 103 -10.40 -2.71 41.32
C THR A 103 -10.71 -2.48 42.80
N PHE A 104 -11.88 -2.93 43.26
CA PHE A 104 -12.29 -2.79 44.65
C PHE A 104 -11.81 -4.01 45.44
N ALA A 105 -11.38 -3.77 46.69
CA ALA A 105 -11.05 -4.83 47.62
C ALA A 105 -12.25 -5.76 47.80
N THR A 106 -12.04 -7.06 47.70
CA THR A 106 -13.09 -8.03 47.96
C THR A 106 -13.39 -8.07 49.46
N ILE A 107 -14.58 -8.55 49.83
CA ILE A 107 -14.96 -8.73 51.25
C ILE A 107 -13.90 -9.58 51.99
N TRP A 108 -13.28 -10.53 51.31
CA TRP A 108 -12.19 -11.34 51.84
C TRP A 108 -10.93 -10.53 52.17
N ASP A 109 -10.53 -9.60 51.29
CA ASP A 109 -9.37 -8.73 51.51
C ASP A 109 -9.59 -7.82 52.73
N ILE A 110 -10.82 -7.32 52.89
CA ILE A 110 -11.23 -6.52 54.05
C ILE A 110 -11.17 -7.36 55.34
N GLN A 111 -11.68 -8.58 55.32
CA GLN A 111 -11.66 -9.48 56.49
C GLN A 111 -10.24 -9.87 56.89
N LYS A 112 -9.36 -10.12 55.91
CA LYS A 112 -7.95 -10.42 56.15
C LYS A 112 -7.18 -9.23 56.73
N ALA A 113 -7.47 -8.02 56.26
CA ALA A 113 -6.89 -6.80 56.81
C ALA A 113 -7.43 -6.46 58.22
N LYS A 114 -8.67 -6.83 58.52
CA LYS A 114 -9.30 -6.66 59.85
C LYS A 114 -8.76 -7.65 60.88
N ASN A 115 -8.35 -8.84 60.46
CA ASN A 115 -7.80 -9.89 61.32
C ASN A 115 -6.38 -10.30 60.89
N PRO A 116 -5.38 -9.40 60.93
CA PRO A 116 -4.02 -9.74 60.50
C PRO A 116 -3.32 -10.74 61.44
N ALA A 117 -3.82 -10.88 62.66
CA ALA A 117 -3.46 -11.93 63.60
C ALA A 117 -4.62 -12.09 64.58
N VAL A 118 -5.06 -13.33 64.83
CA VAL A 118 -5.82 -13.64 66.04
C VAL A 118 -4.88 -13.35 67.22
N GLY A 119 -5.04 -12.17 67.77
CA GLY A 119 -4.48 -11.68 69.02
C GLY A 119 -5.59 -10.89 69.68
N GLU A 120 -6.36 -11.62 70.50
CA GLU A 120 -7.09 -11.19 71.70
C GLU A 120 -7.15 -9.68 71.99
N ILE A 121 -8.37 -9.14 72.13
CA ILE A 121 -8.92 -8.51 73.36
C ILE A 121 -10.16 -7.67 73.00
N ASP A 122 -11.20 -7.87 73.80
CA ASP A 122 -12.49 -7.20 73.85
C ASP A 122 -12.45 -5.69 74.16
N ASP A 123 -13.56 -5.06 73.78
CA ASP A 123 -14.29 -3.94 74.42
C ASP A 123 -14.38 -2.57 73.70
N PRO A 124 -15.59 -1.95 73.72
CA PRO A 124 -15.95 -0.76 72.96
C PRO A 124 -15.87 0.52 73.81
N ASP A 125 -15.45 1.64 73.21
CA ASP A 125 -15.63 2.95 73.83
C ASP A 125 -15.99 4.02 72.79
N GLU A 126 -16.80 4.93 73.29
CA GLU A 126 -17.75 5.82 72.66
C GLU A 126 -17.12 7.03 71.95
N SER A 127 -17.87 7.53 70.97
CA SER A 127 -18.10 8.96 70.70
C SER A 127 -16.90 9.85 70.29
N SER A 128 -16.95 10.35 69.06
CA SER A 128 -17.15 11.80 68.86
C SER A 128 -17.50 12.12 67.41
N ALA A 129 -18.73 12.55 67.19
CA ALA A 129 -19.12 13.27 65.99
C ALA A 129 -18.45 14.65 66.00
N SER A 130 -17.82 15.03 64.89
CA SER A 130 -17.50 16.44 64.60
C SER A 130 -18.19 16.86 63.32
N GLU A 131 -19.11 17.78 63.53
CA GLU A 131 -19.91 18.50 62.57
C GLU A 131 -19.06 19.51 61.75
N LEU A 132 -19.32 19.51 60.44
CA LEU A 132 -19.39 20.65 59.52
C LEU A 132 -18.12 21.45 59.18
N SER A 133 -17.81 21.51 57.88
CA SER A 133 -17.71 22.81 57.19
C SER A 133 -17.97 22.64 55.70
N SER A 134 -19.11 23.15 55.23
CA SER A 134 -19.43 23.31 53.82
C SER A 134 -18.58 24.43 53.24
N GLU A 135 -17.66 24.14 52.33
CA GLU A 135 -17.05 25.14 51.46
C GLU A 135 -17.64 25.09 50.06
N ALA A 136 -17.93 26.29 49.57
CA ALA A 136 -18.78 26.57 48.43
C ALA A 136 -18.19 26.08 47.10
N GLU A 137 -19.10 25.71 46.21
CA GLU A 137 -18.87 25.37 44.81
C GLU A 137 -18.17 26.55 44.10
N SER A 138 -16.89 26.39 43.77
CA SER A 138 -16.14 27.31 42.91
C SER A 138 -16.46 27.00 41.44
N CYS A 139 -17.52 27.61 40.92
CA CYS A 139 -17.84 27.55 39.49
C CYS A 139 -16.88 28.46 38.70
N VAL A 140 -16.16 27.89 37.73
CA VAL A 140 -15.36 28.64 36.77
C VAL A 140 -16.24 29.02 35.56
N TRP A 141 -16.37 30.31 35.30
CA TRP A 141 -17.07 30.84 34.13
C TRP A 141 -16.15 30.85 32.90
N VAL A 142 -16.48 30.04 31.88
CA VAL A 142 -15.83 30.11 30.56
C VAL A 142 -16.72 30.97 29.66
N GLY A 143 -16.33 32.24 29.48
CA GLY A 143 -17.02 33.18 28.60
C GLY A 143 -16.78 32.84 27.12
N GLY A 144 -17.82 32.44 26.40
CA GLY A 144 -17.83 32.44 24.94
C GLY A 144 -18.20 33.83 24.44
N LYS A 145 -17.33 34.46 23.62
CA LYS A 145 -17.74 35.60 22.80
C LYS A 145 -18.37 35.08 21.50
N PRO A 146 -19.64 35.37 21.20
CA PRO A 146 -20.15 35.29 19.84
C PRO A 146 -19.69 36.54 19.09
N GLY A 147 -18.98 36.36 17.98
CA GLY A 147 -18.43 37.47 17.21
C GLY A 147 -17.78 37.00 15.92
N GLU A 148 -18.63 36.61 14.98
CA GLU A 148 -18.55 36.92 13.54
C GLU A 148 -17.14 37.20 12.97
N ILE A 149 -16.60 36.24 12.22
CA ILE A 149 -15.64 36.53 11.15
C ILE A 149 -16.39 36.53 9.82
N SER A 150 -16.96 37.68 9.49
CA SER A 150 -17.31 38.05 8.13
C SER A 150 -16.06 38.61 7.42
N GLY A 151 -15.90 38.21 6.17
CA GLY A 151 -14.92 38.71 5.20
C GLY A 151 -15.07 37.81 3.98
N ASP A 152 -15.81 38.16 2.93
CA ASP A 152 -15.82 39.35 2.06
C ASP A 152 -14.49 39.63 1.35
N SER A 153 -14.61 39.97 0.06
CA SER A 153 -13.60 40.19 -1.00
C SER A 153 -13.39 38.95 -1.88
N GLY A 154 -13.99 38.83 -3.08
CA GLY A 154 -13.69 39.63 -4.29
C GLY A 154 -12.49 38.97 -5.00
N GLY A 155 -12.61 38.28 -6.14
CA GLY A 155 -13.10 38.73 -7.45
C GLY A 155 -11.90 39.20 -8.29
N ASP A 156 -11.42 38.40 -9.25
CA ASP A 156 -10.74 38.91 -10.45
C ASP A 156 -10.68 37.83 -11.54
N GLY A 157 -11.04 38.22 -12.77
CA GLY A 157 -11.00 37.39 -13.96
C GLY A 157 -9.75 37.73 -14.78
N GLY A 158 -8.96 36.72 -15.12
CA GLY A 158 -7.88 36.82 -16.09
C GLY A 158 -8.19 35.97 -17.31
N ASP A 159 -8.56 36.64 -18.40
CA ASP A 159 -8.62 36.13 -19.76
C ASP A 159 -7.47 36.79 -20.51
N ASP A 160 -6.49 36.02 -20.95
CA ASP A 160 -5.44 36.49 -21.85
C ASP A 160 -4.82 35.32 -22.61
N GLY A 161 -5.36 35.12 -23.82
CA GLY A 161 -4.64 35.51 -25.03
C GLY A 161 -3.41 34.68 -25.39
N GLY A 162 -3.51 33.98 -26.52
CA GLY A 162 -2.47 33.11 -27.06
C GLY A 162 -1.17 33.78 -27.50
N SER A 163 -0.22 32.93 -27.86
CA SER A 163 0.81 33.23 -28.85
C SER A 163 1.24 31.95 -29.55
N ASP A 164 0.91 31.92 -30.83
CA ASP A 164 1.57 31.20 -31.91
C ASP A 164 3.10 31.38 -31.83
N VAL A 165 3.87 30.31 -32.04
CA VAL A 165 5.13 30.38 -32.79
C VAL A 165 5.32 29.02 -33.46
N GLY A 166 5.01 28.99 -34.75
CA GLY A 166 5.61 28.03 -35.67
C GLY A 166 7.10 28.33 -35.85
N VAL A 167 7.94 27.30 -35.82
CA VAL A 167 9.28 27.34 -36.41
C VAL A 167 9.44 26.12 -37.30
N ALA A 168 9.13 26.32 -38.58
CA ALA A 168 9.71 25.52 -39.65
C ALA A 168 11.17 25.96 -39.83
N ARG A 169 12.09 25.00 -39.89
CA ARG A 169 13.42 25.20 -40.47
C ARG A 169 13.77 24.01 -41.36
N ASN A 170 14.27 24.39 -42.54
CA ASN A 170 14.57 23.63 -43.76
C ASN A 170 15.23 22.27 -43.58
#